data_AF-A0A7X8VEX9-F1
#
_entry.id   AF-A0A7X8VEX9-F1
#
_cell.length_a   1.000
_cell.length_b   1.000
_cell.length_c   1.000
_cell.angle_alpha   90.00
_cell.angle_beta   90.00
_cell.angle_gamma   90.00
#
_symmetry.space_group_name_H-M   'P 1'
#
loop_
_entity.id
_entity.type
_entity.pdbx_description
1 polymer ?
#
loop_
_entity_poly.entity_id
_entity_poly.type
_entity_poly.pdbx_seq_one_letter_code
_entity_poly.pdbx_strand_id
1 'polypeptide(L)'
;MGKLTIRFMKQGTGPKQGLPINVAFIDKRDVEASGKNVDEAIQAVSKVVGGPVGINVFDMDAVTTTSDGLVVEGAIVTMAAGDLGKVHREFGILHMEEIQVTSELIKEEHLTQWKKYYEGRKLYRGPNPNKKLIPVHNVCITGKAVNNNSATEMMNAVTMEEILLPILGQLQIMKDGPIVFGLTGEVISVGIGMTVAEKYGRVFPSRQFRAGDTAHGCGEYAKTLKCDIPCIVVPKSVLAKCIIQALDADMVPWLHIGCSPAVLAVAIARGNEVAIDNITEKAKLELKSVGFDVDKLKPAKVAMNDEEIIERADEIIPGVVEPVMYDSSKIVTRMTLSI
;
A
#
# COMPACT_ATOMS: atom_id res chain seq x y z
N MET A 1 32.82 5.68 10.61
CA MET A 1 31.44 5.63 11.12
C MET A 1 30.55 6.14 10.01
N GLY A 2 29.63 5.30 9.56
CA GLY A 2 28.62 5.67 8.57
C GLY A 2 27.52 6.51 9.23
N LYS A 3 26.75 7.20 8.40
CA LYS A 3 25.54 7.91 8.82
C LYS A 3 24.36 7.31 8.09
N LEU A 4 23.33 6.92 8.83
CA LEU A 4 22.07 6.44 8.27
C LEU A 4 20.97 7.44 8.57
N THR A 5 20.33 7.96 7.53
CA THR A 5 19.15 8.82 7.69
C THR A 5 17.90 7.95 7.65
N ILE A 6 16.98 8.19 8.59
CA ILE A 6 15.67 7.54 8.62
C ILE A 6 14.56 8.58 8.77
N ARG A 7 13.38 8.24 8.24
CA ARG A 7 12.12 8.95 8.50
C ARG A 7 11.40 8.19 9.60
N PHE A 8 11.30 8.79 10.78
CA PHE A 8 10.78 8.15 11.97
C PHE A 8 9.48 8.80 12.44
N MET A 9 8.50 7.96 12.77
CA MET A 9 7.26 8.39 13.41
C MET A 9 7.13 7.65 14.74
N LYS A 10 7.00 8.42 15.81
CA LYS A 10 6.89 7.88 17.17
C LYS A 10 5.47 7.39 17.44
N GLN A 11 5.33 6.27 18.15
CA GLN A 11 4.06 5.82 18.72
C GLN A 11 3.35 6.99 19.45
N GLY A 12 2.05 7.13 19.24
CA GLY A 12 1.21 8.22 19.75
C GLY A 12 1.22 9.49 18.90
N THR A 13 2.00 9.55 17.81
CA THR A 13 2.00 10.72 16.90
C THR A 13 0.82 10.65 15.92
N GLY A 14 0.12 11.76 15.70
CA GLY A 14 -1.01 11.85 14.76
C GLY A 14 -2.30 12.30 15.46
N PRO A 15 -3.40 12.45 14.70
CA PRO A 15 -4.71 12.80 15.28
C PRO A 15 -5.28 11.66 16.13
N LYS A 16 -6.18 12.02 17.06
CA LYS A 16 -6.87 11.09 17.98
C LYS A 16 -5.91 10.22 18.79
N GLN A 17 -5.94 8.90 18.61
CA GLN A 17 -5.11 7.93 19.33
C GLN A 17 -3.65 7.94 18.83
N GLY A 18 -3.38 8.58 17.68
CA GLY A 18 -2.08 8.58 17.04
C GLY A 18 -1.66 7.20 16.53
N LEU A 19 -0.38 7.05 16.20
CA LEU A 19 0.18 5.77 15.80
C LEU A 19 0.16 4.74 16.95
N PRO A 20 -0.28 3.49 16.72
CA PRO A 20 -0.27 2.45 17.74
C PRO A 20 1.11 1.81 17.99
N ILE A 21 2.06 2.05 17.07
CA ILE A 21 3.42 1.53 17.11
C ILE A 21 4.38 2.56 16.51
N ASN A 22 5.67 2.49 16.85
CA ASN A 22 6.67 3.30 16.15
C ASN A 22 6.82 2.80 14.69
N VAL A 23 7.11 3.70 13.77
CA VAL A 23 7.33 3.36 12.36
C VAL A 23 8.60 4.05 11.86
N ALA A 24 9.44 3.30 11.16
CA ALA A 24 10.64 3.82 10.52
C ALA A 24 10.67 3.49 9.03
N PHE A 25 10.96 4.49 8.21
CA PHE A 25 11.16 4.35 6.77
C PHE A 25 12.60 4.71 6.41
N ILE A 26 13.23 3.90 5.56
CA ILE A 26 14.64 4.00 5.19
C ILE A 26 14.74 4.01 3.67
N ASP A 27 15.49 4.96 3.10
CA ASP A 27 15.89 4.89 1.69
C ASP A 27 17.09 3.95 1.57
N LYS A 28 17.03 2.98 0.65
CA LYS A 28 18.12 2.04 0.37
C LYS A 28 19.43 2.77 0.03
N ARG A 29 19.37 3.95 -0.62
CA ARG A 29 20.56 4.75 -0.91
C ARG A 29 21.22 5.28 0.36
N ASP A 30 20.44 5.60 1.40
CA ASP A 30 21.00 6.00 2.70
C ASP A 30 21.70 4.81 3.39
N VAL A 31 21.19 3.58 3.21
CA VAL A 31 21.85 2.35 3.69
C VAL A 31 23.19 2.16 2.97
N GLU A 32 23.19 2.22 1.64
CA GLU A 32 24.39 2.06 0.81
C GLU A 32 25.44 3.13 1.13
N ALA A 33 25.02 4.40 1.25
CA ALA A 33 25.90 5.52 1.62
C ALA A 33 26.49 5.39 3.03
N SER A 34 25.80 4.69 3.93
CA SER A 34 26.31 4.41 5.28
C SER A 34 27.39 3.32 5.32
N GLY A 35 27.60 2.59 4.21
CA GLY A 35 28.53 1.46 4.12
C GLY A 35 28.05 0.21 4.87
N LYS A 36 26.75 0.10 5.12
CA LYS A 36 26.10 -1.04 5.79
C LYS A 36 25.25 -1.82 4.81
N ASN A 37 24.93 -3.05 5.17
CA ASN A 37 23.84 -3.76 4.52
C ASN A 37 22.48 -3.43 5.17
N VAL A 38 21.41 -3.89 4.53
CA VAL A 38 20.03 -3.63 4.96
C VAL A 38 19.74 -4.18 6.36
N ASP A 39 20.20 -5.39 6.67
CA ASP A 39 19.95 -6.03 7.97
C ASP A 39 20.66 -5.26 9.09
N GLU A 40 21.91 -4.84 8.87
CA GLU A 40 22.66 -4.02 9.82
C GLU A 40 21.97 -2.68 10.09
N ALA A 41 21.44 -2.03 9.05
CA ALA A 41 20.66 -0.80 9.19
C ALA A 41 19.39 -1.02 10.03
N ILE A 42 18.64 -2.10 9.76
CA ILE A 42 17.44 -2.48 10.52
C ILE A 42 17.77 -2.74 12.00
N GLN A 43 18.84 -3.48 12.29
CA GLN A 43 19.29 -3.73 13.67
C GLN A 43 19.66 -2.43 14.38
N ALA A 44 20.34 -1.50 13.69
CA ALA A 44 20.70 -0.20 14.25
C ALA A 44 19.47 0.66 14.57
N VAL A 45 18.48 0.68 13.68
CA VAL A 45 17.20 1.38 13.92
C VAL A 45 16.49 0.78 15.14
N SER A 46 16.35 -0.55 15.20
CA SER A 46 15.73 -1.21 16.36
C SER A 46 16.43 -0.83 17.67
N LYS A 47 17.77 -0.87 17.70
CA LYS A 47 18.59 -0.51 18.86
C LYS A 47 18.34 0.93 19.34
N VAL A 48 18.23 1.89 18.42
CA VAL A 48 17.99 3.30 18.76
C VAL A 48 16.57 3.53 19.24
N VAL A 49 15.57 2.88 18.63
CA VAL A 49 14.17 3.04 19.02
C VAL A 49 13.89 2.39 20.36
N GLY A 50 14.48 1.23 20.65
CA GLY A 50 14.42 0.55 21.95
C GLY A 50 13.04 0.00 22.35
N GLY A 51 12.02 0.19 21.52
CA GLY A 51 10.65 -0.29 21.72
C GLY A 51 10.06 -0.86 20.43
N PRO A 52 8.75 -1.19 20.41
CA PRO A 52 8.13 -1.83 19.26
C PRO A 52 8.14 -0.90 18.04
N VAL A 53 8.66 -1.39 16.93
CA VAL A 53 8.81 -0.62 15.69
C VAL A 53 8.58 -1.48 14.44
N GLY A 54 7.75 -1.00 13.52
CA GLY A 54 7.72 -1.48 12.14
C GLY A 54 8.75 -0.72 11.31
N ILE A 55 9.58 -1.42 10.54
CA ILE A 55 10.68 -0.83 9.76
C ILE A 55 10.52 -1.23 8.30
N ASN A 56 10.49 -0.25 7.40
CA ASN A 56 10.36 -0.46 5.97
C ASN A 56 11.52 0.16 5.22
N VAL A 57 12.16 -0.61 4.34
CA VAL A 57 13.25 -0.14 3.48
C VAL A 57 12.74 -0.01 2.06
N PHE A 58 12.94 1.16 1.47
CA PHE A 58 12.47 1.53 0.15
C PHE A 58 13.61 1.61 -0.85
N ASP A 59 13.42 1.03 -2.02
CA ASP A 59 14.16 1.41 -3.22
C ASP A 59 13.31 2.42 -3.99
N MET A 60 13.69 3.70 -3.91
CA MET A 60 12.95 4.81 -4.53
C MET A 60 13.11 4.84 -6.06
N ASP A 61 14.11 4.15 -6.60
CA ASP A 61 14.39 4.06 -8.03
C ASP A 61 13.71 2.82 -8.67
N ALA A 62 13.17 1.91 -7.86
CA ALA A 62 12.33 0.81 -8.30
C ALA A 62 10.85 1.19 -8.47
N VAL A 63 10.02 0.22 -8.88
CA VAL A 63 8.56 0.34 -8.96
C VAL A 63 7.87 -0.85 -8.29
N THR A 64 6.62 -0.64 -7.86
CA THR A 64 5.75 -1.65 -7.27
C THR A 64 4.34 -1.51 -7.81
N THR A 65 3.48 -2.46 -7.48
CA THR A 65 2.03 -2.35 -7.63
C THR A 65 1.35 -2.00 -6.30
N THR A 66 0.20 -1.32 -6.38
CA THR A 66 -0.79 -1.27 -5.29
C THR A 66 -1.64 -2.54 -5.27
N SER A 67 -2.47 -2.75 -4.24
CA SER A 67 -3.42 -3.88 -4.22
C SER A 67 -4.40 -3.87 -5.39
N ASP A 68 -4.76 -2.68 -5.89
CA ASP A 68 -5.56 -2.48 -7.09
C ASP A 68 -4.79 -2.73 -8.41
N GLY A 69 -3.51 -3.05 -8.36
CA GLY A 69 -2.69 -3.26 -9.56
C GLY A 69 -2.24 -1.97 -10.25
N LEU A 70 -2.27 -0.81 -9.57
CA LEU A 70 -1.69 0.43 -10.11
C LEU A 70 -0.16 0.35 -10.00
N VAL A 71 0.56 0.56 -11.11
CA VAL A 71 2.04 0.56 -11.09
C VAL A 71 2.55 1.95 -10.69
N VAL A 72 3.33 2.00 -9.61
CA VAL A 72 3.74 3.24 -8.94
C VAL A 72 5.24 3.24 -8.66
N GLU A 73 5.82 4.44 -8.60
CA GLU A 73 7.24 4.65 -8.33
C GLU A 73 7.60 4.50 -6.86
N GLY A 74 8.72 3.82 -6.61
CA GLY A 74 9.23 3.47 -5.30
C GLY A 74 8.63 2.17 -4.80
N ALA A 75 9.47 1.28 -4.28
CA ALA A 75 9.05 -0.03 -3.81
C ALA A 75 9.62 -0.34 -2.43
N ILE A 76 8.86 -1.07 -1.62
CA ILE A 76 9.37 -1.66 -0.38
C ILE A 76 10.18 -2.89 -0.78
N VAL A 77 11.46 -2.91 -0.42
CA VAL A 77 12.38 -4.02 -0.71
C VAL A 77 12.64 -4.91 0.50
N THR A 78 12.44 -4.37 1.70
CA THR A 78 12.52 -5.14 2.94
C THR A 78 11.52 -4.58 3.95
N MET A 79 10.83 -5.47 4.65
CA MET A 79 10.04 -5.15 5.84
C MET A 79 10.65 -5.83 7.06
N ALA A 80 10.50 -5.21 8.22
CA ALA A 80 11.01 -5.75 9.47
C ALA A 80 10.19 -5.29 10.68
N ALA A 81 10.36 -6.01 11.78
CA ALA A 81 9.82 -5.67 13.08
C ALA A 81 10.94 -5.68 14.12
N GLY A 82 11.01 -4.67 14.98
CA GLY A 82 11.97 -4.57 16.08
C GLY A 82 11.29 -4.31 17.41
N ASP A 83 11.91 -4.77 18.50
CA ASP A 83 11.48 -4.45 19.87
C ASP A 83 12.65 -4.63 20.85
N LEU A 84 12.66 -3.85 21.92
CA LEU A 84 13.70 -3.89 22.97
C LEU A 84 15.14 -3.82 22.42
N GLY A 85 15.34 -3.08 21.33
CA GLY A 85 16.63 -2.95 20.67
C GLY A 85 17.10 -4.18 19.90
N LYS A 86 16.20 -5.12 19.60
CA LYS A 86 16.49 -6.39 18.94
C LYS A 86 15.56 -6.61 17.76
N VAL A 87 15.94 -7.56 16.91
CA VAL A 87 15.13 -8.08 15.80
C VAL A 87 15.22 -9.59 15.86
N HIS A 88 14.08 -10.27 15.75
CA HIS A 88 14.03 -11.73 15.80
C HIS A 88 14.81 -12.30 14.61
N ARG A 89 15.66 -13.31 14.87
CA ARG A 89 16.58 -13.86 13.85
C ARG A 89 15.85 -14.47 12.66
N GLU A 90 14.74 -15.16 12.91
CA GLU A 90 14.01 -15.91 11.89
C GLU A 90 12.80 -15.16 11.32
N PHE A 91 12.12 -14.36 12.14
CA PHE A 91 10.83 -13.75 11.81
C PHE A 91 10.88 -12.23 11.82
N GLY A 92 12.02 -11.62 12.15
CA GLY A 92 12.10 -10.17 12.33
C GLY A 92 12.35 -9.38 11.05
N ILE A 93 12.78 -10.04 9.97
CA ILE A 93 13.13 -9.43 8.67
C ILE A 93 12.57 -10.29 7.54
N LEU A 94 11.99 -9.64 6.52
CA LEU A 94 11.50 -10.28 5.30
C LEU A 94 11.85 -9.41 4.10
N HIS A 95 12.61 -10.00 3.17
CA HIS A 95 13.01 -9.35 1.92
C HIS A 95 11.99 -9.61 0.82
N MET A 96 11.67 -8.55 0.06
CA MET A 96 10.89 -8.67 -1.16
C MET A 96 11.78 -9.17 -2.29
N GLU A 97 11.23 -10.00 -3.17
CA GLU A 97 11.99 -10.54 -4.30
C GLU A 97 11.99 -9.53 -5.45
N GLU A 98 13.16 -9.27 -6.03
CA GLU A 98 13.23 -8.57 -7.33
C GLU A 98 12.61 -9.48 -8.40
N ILE A 99 11.53 -9.02 -9.01
CA ILE A 99 10.83 -9.78 -10.04
C ILE A 99 11.41 -9.39 -11.39
N GLN A 100 12.07 -10.34 -12.05
CA GLN A 100 12.51 -10.14 -13.43
C GLN A 100 11.30 -9.90 -14.34
N VAL A 101 11.24 -8.73 -14.95
CA VAL A 101 10.19 -8.38 -15.91
C VAL A 101 10.51 -9.02 -17.27
N THR A 102 9.64 -9.92 -17.71
CA THR A 102 9.74 -10.61 -19.00
C THR A 102 8.50 -10.31 -19.84
N SER A 103 8.55 -10.58 -21.15
CA SER A 103 7.38 -10.48 -22.02
C SER A 103 6.21 -11.34 -21.54
N GLU A 104 6.49 -12.49 -20.94
CA GLU A 104 5.48 -13.35 -20.32
C GLU A 104 4.90 -12.74 -19.04
N LEU A 105 5.73 -12.11 -18.20
CA LEU A 105 5.24 -11.43 -17.01
C LEU A 105 4.36 -10.24 -17.36
N ILE A 106 4.69 -9.50 -18.43
CA ILE A 106 3.88 -8.36 -18.92
C ILE A 106 2.49 -8.82 -19.39
N LYS A 107 2.28 -10.12 -19.69
CA LYS A 107 0.94 -10.66 -19.91
C LYS A 107 0.08 -10.67 -18.63
N GLU A 108 0.66 -10.45 -17.45
CA GLU A 108 -0.13 -10.00 -16.30
C GLU A 108 -0.70 -8.63 -16.67
N GLU A 109 -2.03 -8.57 -16.82
CA GLU A 109 -2.69 -7.51 -17.59
C GLU A 109 -2.37 -6.09 -17.10
N HIS A 110 -2.21 -5.90 -15.78
CA HIS A 110 -1.87 -4.61 -15.18
C HIS A 110 -0.41 -4.16 -15.39
N LEU A 111 0.52 -5.03 -15.81
CA LEU A 111 1.94 -4.68 -16.01
C LEU A 111 2.25 -4.05 -17.36
N THR A 112 1.27 -3.94 -18.26
CA THR A 112 1.35 -3.05 -19.42
C THR A 112 1.65 -1.59 -19.04
N GLN A 113 1.18 -1.15 -17.86
CA GLN A 113 1.58 0.14 -17.24
C GLN A 113 3.10 0.24 -17.06
N TRP A 114 3.75 -0.83 -16.60
CA TRP A 114 5.21 -0.88 -16.46
C TRP A 114 5.89 -0.68 -17.81
N LYS A 115 5.42 -1.39 -18.84
CA LYS A 115 5.98 -1.27 -20.19
C LYS A 115 5.82 0.15 -20.74
N LYS A 116 4.70 0.81 -20.47
CA LYS A 116 4.39 2.14 -20.99
C LYS A 116 5.18 3.26 -20.30
N TYR A 117 5.34 3.20 -18.98
CA TYR A 117 5.86 4.33 -18.20
C TYR A 117 7.17 4.06 -17.46
N TYR A 118 7.54 2.80 -17.26
CA TYR A 118 8.59 2.40 -16.33
C TYR A 118 9.55 1.35 -16.90
N GLU A 119 9.62 1.23 -18.22
CA GLU A 119 10.47 0.24 -18.89
C GLU A 119 11.92 0.35 -18.41
N GLY A 120 12.50 -0.79 -18.03
CA GLY A 120 13.85 -0.90 -17.48
C GLY A 120 13.97 -0.70 -15.97
N ARG A 121 12.91 -0.25 -15.27
CA ARG A 121 12.93 -0.14 -13.80
C ARG A 121 12.70 -1.49 -13.12
N LYS A 122 13.38 -1.70 -11.99
CA LYS A 122 13.22 -2.90 -11.16
C LYS A 122 11.81 -2.99 -10.59
N LEU A 123 11.22 -4.19 -10.63
CA LEU A 123 9.89 -4.47 -10.07
C LEU A 123 10.04 -5.24 -8.76
N TYR A 124 9.44 -4.73 -7.69
CA TYR A 124 9.23 -5.46 -6.44
C TYR A 124 7.75 -5.47 -6.07
N ARG A 125 7.30 -6.55 -5.44
CA ARG A 125 5.94 -6.66 -4.90
C ARG A 125 6.02 -7.26 -3.50
N GLY A 126 5.87 -8.57 -3.39
CA GLY A 126 6.05 -9.34 -2.17
C GLY A 126 7.31 -10.21 -2.18
N PRO A 127 7.52 -10.98 -1.11
CA PRO A 127 8.61 -11.96 -1.00
C PRO A 127 8.35 -13.16 -1.91
N ASN A 128 9.41 -13.88 -2.26
CA ASN A 128 9.28 -15.20 -2.87
C ASN A 128 8.70 -16.20 -1.85
N PRO A 129 7.54 -16.82 -2.09
CA PRO A 129 6.89 -17.74 -1.16
C PRO A 129 7.75 -18.95 -0.78
N ASN A 130 8.68 -19.36 -1.66
CA ASN A 130 9.59 -20.47 -1.41
C ASN A 130 10.78 -20.08 -0.51
N LYS A 131 10.99 -18.78 -0.26
CA LYS A 131 12.07 -18.25 0.57
C LYS A 131 11.61 -17.76 1.94
N LYS A 132 10.30 -17.72 2.20
CA LYS A 132 9.74 -17.26 3.49
C LYS A 132 9.36 -18.43 4.39
N LEU A 133 9.57 -18.25 5.70
CA LEU A 133 9.21 -19.25 6.71
C LEU A 133 7.70 -19.34 6.95
N ILE A 134 6.99 -18.22 6.82
CA ILE A 134 5.52 -18.17 6.99
C ILE A 134 4.89 -18.23 5.60
N PRO A 135 4.32 -19.37 5.17
CA PRO A 135 4.01 -19.63 3.77
C PRO A 135 2.82 -18.81 3.25
N VAL A 136 1.84 -18.51 4.11
CA VAL A 136 0.61 -17.84 3.70
C VAL A 136 0.77 -16.32 3.76
N HIS A 137 1.02 -15.77 4.95
CA HIS A 137 1.11 -14.32 5.15
C HIS A 137 2.52 -13.76 4.94
N ASN A 138 2.60 -12.51 4.50
CA ASN A 138 3.83 -11.73 4.46
C ASN A 138 3.91 -10.95 5.76
N VAL A 139 4.67 -11.46 6.75
CA VAL A 139 4.69 -10.91 8.10
C VAL A 139 6.07 -11.03 8.75
N CYS A 140 6.42 -10.01 9.53
CA CYS A 140 7.56 -9.96 10.43
C CYS A 140 7.08 -9.71 11.85
N ILE A 141 7.69 -10.38 12.83
CA ILE A 141 7.37 -10.26 14.24
C ILE A 141 8.65 -10.24 15.07
N THR A 142 8.76 -9.25 15.96
CA THR A 142 9.75 -9.21 17.04
C THR A 142 9.11 -8.66 18.30
N GLY A 143 9.06 -9.45 19.36
CA GLY A 143 8.46 -9.02 20.63
C GLY A 143 7.02 -8.55 20.44
N LYS A 144 6.75 -7.29 20.80
CA LYS A 144 5.42 -6.68 20.65
C LYS A 144 5.15 -6.14 19.24
N ALA A 145 6.17 -6.00 18.39
CA ALA A 145 6.01 -5.40 17.06
C ALA A 145 5.65 -6.45 16.01
N VAL A 146 4.64 -6.14 15.21
CA VAL A 146 4.28 -6.89 14.02
C VAL A 146 4.22 -5.92 12.85
N ASN A 147 4.82 -6.33 11.74
CA ASN A 147 4.75 -5.66 10.46
C ASN A 147 4.25 -6.70 9.46
N ASN A 148 3.10 -6.49 8.83
CA ASN A 148 2.44 -7.49 7.98
C ASN A 148 1.99 -6.90 6.65
N ASN A 149 1.44 -7.78 5.81
CA ASN A 149 0.88 -7.49 4.50
C ASN A 149 1.85 -6.77 3.53
N SER A 150 3.11 -7.22 3.49
CA SER A 150 4.19 -6.52 2.77
C SER A 150 4.29 -5.05 3.17
N ALA A 151 4.29 -4.85 4.47
CA ALA A 151 4.57 -3.61 5.15
C ALA A 151 3.53 -2.50 5.01
N THR A 152 2.29 -2.87 4.71
CA THR A 152 1.15 -1.94 4.69
C THR A 152 0.26 -2.04 5.92
N GLU A 153 0.59 -2.90 6.86
CA GLU A 153 -0.16 -3.13 8.09
C GLU A 153 0.87 -3.28 9.21
N MET A 154 0.69 -2.55 10.30
CA MET A 154 1.61 -2.62 11.44
C MET A 154 0.81 -2.58 12.72
N MET A 155 1.14 -3.43 13.67
CA MET A 155 0.39 -3.54 14.91
C MET A 155 1.30 -3.77 16.09
N ASN A 156 0.79 -3.37 17.25
CA ASN A 156 1.33 -3.76 18.54
C ASN A 156 0.57 -5.00 19.02
N ALA A 157 1.24 -6.16 19.05
CA ALA A 157 0.64 -7.44 19.42
C ALA A 157 0.14 -7.52 20.88
N VAL A 158 0.52 -6.59 21.74
CA VAL A 158 0.05 -6.56 23.14
C VAL A 158 -1.21 -5.71 23.27
N THR A 159 -1.26 -4.53 22.64
CA THR A 159 -2.46 -3.67 22.70
C THR A 159 -3.51 -4.08 21.67
N MET A 160 -3.13 -4.90 20.68
CA MET A 160 -3.95 -5.28 19.53
C MET A 160 -4.36 -4.10 18.65
N GLU A 161 -3.71 -2.95 18.83
CA GLU A 161 -3.94 -1.77 18.00
C GLU A 161 -3.10 -1.88 16.72
N GLU A 162 -3.75 -1.58 15.59
CA GLU A 162 -3.20 -1.70 14.23
C GLU A 162 -3.28 -0.35 13.52
N ILE A 163 -2.38 -0.13 12.56
CA ILE A 163 -2.48 0.94 11.57
C ILE A 163 -2.33 0.39 10.16
N LEU A 164 -3.15 0.88 9.23
CA LEU A 164 -2.94 0.66 7.80
C LEU A 164 -2.05 1.76 7.21
N LEU A 165 -1.02 1.36 6.50
CA LEU A 165 -0.11 2.22 5.76
C LEU A 165 -0.12 1.81 4.29
N PRO A 166 -1.17 2.08 3.50
CA PRO A 166 -1.13 1.83 2.07
C PRO A 166 0.10 2.48 1.41
N ILE A 167 0.69 1.79 0.43
CA ILE A 167 1.99 2.16 -0.13
C ILE A 167 2.07 3.61 -0.60
N LEU A 168 1.01 4.15 -1.21
CA LEU A 168 1.00 5.52 -1.71
C LEU A 168 1.14 6.56 -0.58
N GLY A 169 0.58 6.30 0.60
CA GLY A 169 0.78 7.15 1.79
C GLY A 169 2.23 7.11 2.28
N GLN A 170 2.84 5.91 2.30
CA GLN A 170 4.25 5.75 2.65
C GLN A 170 5.18 6.44 1.64
N LEU A 171 4.85 6.37 0.35
CA LEU A 171 5.62 7.03 -0.70
C LEU A 171 5.54 8.56 -0.59
N GLN A 172 4.42 9.13 -0.16
CA GLN A 172 4.35 10.56 0.17
C GLN A 172 5.28 10.91 1.35
N ILE A 173 5.33 10.09 2.39
CA ILE A 173 6.28 10.27 3.49
C ILE A 173 7.73 10.26 2.96
N MET A 174 8.07 9.29 2.11
CA MET A 174 9.40 9.19 1.51
C MET A 174 9.74 10.36 0.58
N LYS A 175 8.73 10.97 -0.05
CA LYS A 175 8.86 12.16 -0.92
C LYS A 175 8.67 13.48 -0.16
N ASP A 176 8.50 13.43 1.17
CA ASP A 176 8.20 14.56 2.04
C ASP A 176 6.98 15.38 1.57
N GLY A 177 6.02 14.71 0.95
CA GLY A 177 4.78 15.30 0.46
C GLY A 177 3.64 15.24 1.47
N PRO A 178 2.46 15.78 1.10
CA PRO A 178 1.27 15.76 1.95
C PRO A 178 0.69 14.35 2.08
N ILE A 179 0.11 14.08 3.25
CA ILE A 179 -0.58 12.84 3.60
C ILE A 179 -1.95 13.15 4.22
N VAL A 180 -2.82 12.16 4.23
CA VAL A 180 -4.11 12.20 4.92
C VAL A 180 -4.11 11.13 5.99
N PHE A 181 -4.29 11.53 7.24
CA PHE A 181 -4.49 10.63 8.38
C PHE A 181 -5.99 10.55 8.66
N GLY A 182 -6.54 9.35 8.78
CA GLY A 182 -7.95 9.17 9.14
C GLY A 182 -8.23 7.74 9.61
N LEU A 183 -9.50 7.41 9.75
CA LEU A 183 -9.95 6.02 9.91
C LEU A 183 -10.30 5.47 8.52
N THR A 184 -10.03 4.19 8.28
CA THR A 184 -10.37 3.53 7.01
C THR A 184 -11.84 3.70 6.62
N GLY A 185 -12.76 3.60 7.60
CA GLY A 185 -14.19 3.56 7.36
C GLY A 185 -14.62 2.38 6.50
N GLU A 186 -15.90 2.37 6.15
CA GLU A 186 -16.54 1.28 5.40
C GLU A 186 -15.95 1.10 3.99
N VAL A 187 -15.67 2.21 3.30
CA VAL A 187 -15.24 2.20 1.90
C VAL A 187 -13.87 1.59 1.73
N ILE A 188 -12.87 2.03 2.52
CA ILE A 188 -11.52 1.44 2.43
C ILE A 188 -11.56 0.00 2.94
N SER A 189 -12.36 -0.30 3.97
CA SER A 189 -12.54 -1.66 4.46
C SER A 189 -13.02 -2.60 3.34
N VAL A 190 -13.92 -2.17 2.45
CA VAL A 190 -14.27 -2.95 1.25
C VAL A 190 -13.13 -2.93 0.23
N GLY A 191 -12.59 -1.74 -0.08
CA GLY A 191 -11.63 -1.52 -1.16
C GLY A 191 -10.34 -2.34 -1.04
N ILE A 192 -9.82 -2.57 0.17
CA ILE A 192 -8.59 -3.36 0.37
C ILE A 192 -8.73 -4.83 -0.06
N GLY A 193 -9.97 -5.35 -0.15
CA GLY A 193 -10.25 -6.70 -0.63
C GLY A 193 -10.31 -6.79 -2.16
N MET A 194 -10.38 -5.66 -2.85
CA MET A 194 -10.58 -5.58 -4.30
C MET A 194 -9.25 -5.66 -5.05
N THR A 195 -8.63 -6.84 -5.00
CA THR A 195 -7.23 -7.04 -5.42
C THR A 195 -7.06 -7.46 -6.89
N VAL A 196 -5.81 -7.56 -7.35
CA VAL A 196 -5.43 -8.20 -8.61
C VAL A 196 -4.55 -9.44 -8.39
N ALA A 197 -4.49 -10.30 -9.40
CA ALA A 197 -3.70 -11.52 -9.34
C ALA A 197 -2.25 -11.22 -9.69
N GLU A 198 -1.34 -11.48 -8.75
CA GLU A 198 0.08 -11.16 -8.92
C GLU A 198 0.97 -12.38 -8.68
N LYS A 199 2.05 -12.49 -9.47
CA LYS A 199 3.21 -13.27 -9.04
C LYS A 199 3.88 -12.56 -7.87
N TYR A 200 4.06 -13.29 -6.76
CA TYR A 200 4.63 -12.80 -5.51
C TYR A 200 3.91 -11.53 -5.05
N GLY A 201 2.58 -11.60 -4.95
CA GLY A 201 1.77 -10.44 -4.61
C GLY A 201 2.06 -9.90 -3.22
N ARG A 202 1.75 -8.61 -3.04
CA ARG A 202 1.96 -7.92 -1.77
C ARG A 202 1.14 -8.52 -0.63
N VAL A 203 -0.10 -8.87 -0.94
CA VAL A 203 -1.03 -9.47 0.02
C VAL A 203 -1.03 -10.99 -0.09
N PHE A 204 -1.15 -11.49 -1.31
CA PHE A 204 -1.26 -12.93 -1.57
C PHE A 204 -0.01 -13.44 -2.30
N PRO A 205 0.61 -14.53 -1.81
CA PRO A 205 1.84 -15.06 -2.39
C PRO A 205 1.68 -15.62 -3.81
N SER A 206 0.45 -15.97 -4.19
CA SER A 206 0.11 -16.55 -5.50
C SER A 206 -1.08 -15.83 -6.14
N ARG A 207 -1.28 -16.07 -7.44
CA ARG A 207 -2.35 -15.51 -8.26
C ARG A 207 -3.73 -16.10 -7.89
N GLN A 208 -4.26 -15.69 -6.74
CA GLN A 208 -5.51 -16.23 -6.18
C GLN A 208 -6.75 -15.45 -6.63
N PHE A 209 -6.69 -14.12 -6.59
CA PHE A 209 -7.84 -13.24 -6.83
C PHE A 209 -7.58 -12.40 -8.06
N ARG A 210 -8.32 -12.65 -9.15
CA ARG A 210 -8.25 -11.86 -10.38
C ARG A 210 -8.91 -10.50 -10.21
N ALA A 211 -8.66 -9.57 -11.13
CA ALA A 211 -9.43 -8.35 -11.22
C ALA A 211 -10.93 -8.66 -11.35
N GLY A 212 -11.76 -7.83 -10.70
CA GLY A 212 -13.20 -8.07 -10.56
C GLY A 212 -13.56 -9.09 -9.47
N ASP A 213 -12.58 -9.55 -8.69
CA ASP A 213 -12.82 -10.42 -7.53
C ASP A 213 -12.55 -9.71 -6.19
N THR A 214 -13.08 -10.29 -5.11
CA THR A 214 -12.77 -9.88 -3.73
C THR A 214 -12.05 -10.98 -2.96
N ALA A 215 -11.03 -10.57 -2.22
CA ALA A 215 -10.26 -11.40 -1.32
C ALA A 215 -10.89 -11.58 0.07
N HIS A 216 -11.86 -10.74 0.46
CA HIS A 216 -12.57 -10.93 1.72
C HIS A 216 -13.60 -12.04 1.61
N GLY A 217 -14.49 -11.96 0.61
CA GLY A 217 -15.54 -12.93 0.37
C GLY A 217 -16.58 -13.01 1.49
N CYS A 218 -16.81 -11.90 2.21
CA CYS A 218 -17.68 -11.86 3.38
C CYS A 218 -18.94 -10.99 3.19
N GLY A 219 -19.19 -10.53 1.96
CA GLY A 219 -20.42 -9.82 1.60
C GLY A 219 -20.58 -8.51 2.39
N GLU A 220 -21.76 -8.25 2.93
CA GLU A 220 -22.05 -6.98 3.62
C GLU A 220 -21.14 -6.70 4.84
N TYR A 221 -20.54 -7.74 5.44
CA TYR A 221 -19.61 -7.58 6.56
C TYR A 221 -18.23 -7.07 6.13
N ALA A 222 -17.89 -7.05 4.84
CA ALA A 222 -16.61 -6.55 4.36
C ALA A 222 -16.36 -5.10 4.77
N LYS A 223 -17.44 -4.31 4.83
CA LYS A 223 -17.39 -2.91 5.27
C LYS A 223 -17.02 -2.74 6.74
N THR A 224 -17.13 -3.77 7.57
CA THR A 224 -16.83 -3.69 9.01
C THR A 224 -15.48 -4.31 9.39
N LEU A 225 -14.82 -5.03 8.48
CA LEU A 225 -13.60 -5.79 8.80
C LEU A 225 -12.47 -4.92 9.36
N LYS A 226 -12.27 -3.75 8.76
CA LYS A 226 -11.18 -2.84 9.11
C LYS A 226 -11.63 -1.42 9.36
N CYS A 227 -12.93 -1.13 9.47
CA CYS A 227 -13.50 0.23 9.42
C CYS A 227 -12.99 1.20 10.49
N ASP A 228 -12.54 0.68 11.63
CA ASP A 228 -12.11 1.48 12.77
C ASP A 228 -10.57 1.56 12.90
N ILE A 229 -9.84 1.02 11.91
CA ILE A 229 -8.38 1.03 11.93
C ILE A 229 -7.88 2.40 11.45
N PRO A 230 -6.97 3.06 12.19
CA PRO A 230 -6.31 4.26 11.71
C PRO A 230 -5.52 3.96 10.44
N CYS A 231 -5.39 4.95 9.56
CA CYS A 231 -4.60 4.81 8.37
C CYS A 231 -3.94 6.11 7.93
N ILE A 232 -2.80 5.98 7.23
CA ILE A 232 -2.15 7.09 6.54
C ILE A 232 -2.20 6.80 5.05
N VAL A 233 -2.97 7.61 4.35
CA VAL A 233 -3.17 7.51 2.91
C VAL A 233 -2.65 8.77 2.21
N VAL A 234 -2.62 8.70 0.89
CA VAL A 234 -2.27 9.81 0.01
C VAL A 234 -3.47 10.76 -0.16
N PRO A 235 -3.29 12.08 -0.43
CA PRO A 235 -4.38 12.91 -0.92
C PRO A 235 -5.07 12.31 -2.15
N LYS A 236 -6.40 12.44 -2.22
CA LYS A 236 -7.18 11.85 -3.30
C LYS A 236 -6.78 12.38 -4.69
N SER A 237 -6.29 13.61 -4.78
CA SER A 237 -5.76 14.17 -6.04
C SER A 237 -4.53 13.42 -6.59
N VAL A 238 -3.68 12.88 -5.72
CA VAL A 238 -2.56 12.04 -6.15
C VAL A 238 -3.03 10.63 -6.48
N LEU A 239 -3.99 10.08 -5.71
CA LEU A 239 -4.61 8.79 -6.05
C LEU A 239 -5.28 8.86 -7.43
N ALA A 240 -6.00 9.94 -7.72
CA ALA A 240 -6.61 10.21 -9.02
C ALA A 240 -5.56 10.17 -10.14
N LYS A 241 -4.42 10.86 -9.97
CA LYS A 241 -3.31 10.82 -10.95
C LYS A 241 -2.81 9.41 -11.23
N CYS A 242 -2.65 8.59 -10.18
CA CYS A 242 -2.22 7.20 -10.35
C CYS A 242 -3.26 6.36 -11.11
N ILE A 243 -4.56 6.56 -10.81
CA ILE A 243 -5.64 5.84 -11.50
C ILE A 243 -5.75 6.30 -12.96
N ILE A 244 -5.73 7.61 -13.22
CA ILE A 244 -5.76 8.18 -14.58
C ILE A 244 -4.61 7.63 -15.41
N GLN A 245 -3.38 7.62 -14.87
CA GLN A 245 -2.22 7.04 -15.56
C GLN A 245 -2.44 5.57 -15.93
N ALA A 246 -3.05 4.79 -15.04
CA ALA A 246 -3.39 3.40 -15.34
C ALA A 246 -4.43 3.31 -16.47
N LEU A 247 -5.51 4.10 -16.40
CA LEU A 247 -6.52 4.16 -17.46
C LEU A 247 -5.92 4.59 -18.80
N ASP A 248 -4.95 5.51 -18.80
CA ASP A 248 -4.21 5.92 -19.99
C ASP A 248 -3.32 4.82 -20.55
N ALA A 249 -2.89 3.85 -19.74
CA ALA A 249 -2.24 2.63 -20.23
C ALA A 249 -3.24 1.57 -20.73
N ASP A 250 -4.46 1.98 -21.06
CA ASP A 250 -5.53 1.11 -21.54
C ASP A 250 -5.98 0.07 -20.50
N MET A 251 -5.83 0.40 -19.21
CA MET A 251 -6.33 -0.44 -18.11
C MET A 251 -7.84 -0.30 -17.99
N VAL A 252 -8.52 -1.45 -18.03
CA VAL A 252 -9.96 -1.55 -17.86
C VAL A 252 -10.21 -2.09 -16.46
N PRO A 253 -10.88 -1.34 -15.56
CA PRO A 253 -11.28 -1.84 -14.26
C PRO A 253 -12.08 -3.13 -14.39
N TRP A 254 -11.82 -4.07 -13.46
CA TRP A 254 -12.38 -5.42 -13.40
C TRP A 254 -11.81 -6.40 -14.41
N LEU A 255 -11.15 -5.94 -15.46
CA LEU A 255 -10.39 -6.80 -16.38
C LEU A 255 -8.91 -6.78 -16.00
N HIS A 256 -8.27 -5.62 -16.13
CA HIS A 256 -6.83 -5.50 -15.94
C HIS A 256 -6.45 -5.11 -14.50
N ILE A 257 -7.20 -4.19 -13.89
CA ILE A 257 -6.94 -3.62 -12.56
C ILE A 257 -8.10 -3.87 -11.59
N GLY A 258 -7.81 -3.69 -10.30
CA GLY A 258 -8.70 -3.91 -9.18
C GLY A 258 -10.02 -3.16 -9.26
N CYS A 259 -10.94 -3.56 -8.40
CA CYS A 259 -12.33 -3.11 -8.40
C CYS A 259 -12.68 -2.16 -7.26
N SER A 260 -11.69 -1.52 -6.61
CA SER A 260 -11.98 -0.69 -5.45
C SER A 260 -12.89 0.49 -5.80
N PRO A 261 -13.67 0.99 -4.82
CA PRO A 261 -14.52 2.17 -4.99
C PRO A 261 -13.79 3.38 -5.56
N ALA A 262 -12.50 3.56 -5.25
CA ALA A 262 -11.70 4.67 -5.77
C ALA A 262 -11.41 4.53 -7.27
N VAL A 263 -10.97 3.36 -7.73
CA VAL A 263 -10.74 3.09 -9.16
C VAL A 263 -12.01 3.29 -9.96
N LEU A 264 -13.13 2.77 -9.46
CA LEU A 264 -14.44 2.90 -10.10
C LEU A 264 -14.93 4.33 -10.19
N ALA A 265 -14.80 5.10 -9.10
CA ALA A 265 -15.23 6.49 -9.09
C ALA A 265 -14.52 7.32 -10.16
N VAL A 266 -13.19 7.16 -10.30
CA VAL A 266 -12.40 7.85 -11.32
C VAL A 266 -12.75 7.39 -12.73
N ALA A 267 -12.80 6.06 -12.97
CA ALA A 267 -13.10 5.52 -14.29
C ALA A 267 -14.48 5.96 -14.79
N ILE A 268 -15.50 5.92 -13.92
CA ILE A 268 -16.86 6.36 -14.27
C ILE A 268 -16.90 7.87 -14.54
N ALA A 269 -16.27 8.68 -13.68
CA ALA A 269 -16.24 10.14 -13.85
C ALA A 269 -15.57 10.55 -15.16
N ARG A 270 -14.52 9.84 -15.57
CA ARG A 270 -13.80 10.02 -16.83
C ARG A 270 -14.51 9.43 -18.04
N GLY A 271 -15.54 8.61 -17.84
CA GLY A 271 -16.28 7.93 -18.91
C GLY A 271 -15.55 6.73 -19.52
N ASN A 272 -14.59 6.14 -18.79
CA ASN A 272 -13.90 4.92 -19.22
C ASN A 272 -14.81 3.70 -19.12
N GLU A 273 -14.51 2.70 -19.95
CA GLU A 273 -15.13 1.38 -19.87
C GLU A 273 -14.77 0.70 -18.55
N VAL A 274 -15.75 -0.04 -18.00
CA VAL A 274 -15.58 -0.95 -16.86
C VAL A 274 -16.08 -2.31 -17.32
N ALA A 275 -15.33 -3.37 -17.07
CA ALA A 275 -15.67 -4.71 -17.56
C ALA A 275 -16.74 -5.38 -16.69
N ILE A 276 -17.99 -4.92 -16.82
CA ILE A 276 -19.13 -5.30 -15.95
C ILE A 276 -19.35 -6.81 -15.89
N ASP A 277 -19.16 -7.51 -17.00
CA ASP A 277 -19.35 -8.95 -17.08
C ASP A 277 -18.23 -9.75 -16.40
N ASN A 278 -17.13 -9.10 -16.01
CA ASN A 278 -15.98 -9.78 -15.43
C ASN A 278 -16.00 -9.84 -13.90
N ILE A 279 -16.89 -9.09 -13.23
CA ILE A 279 -16.97 -9.05 -11.77
C ILE A 279 -17.70 -10.26 -11.18
N THR A 280 -17.22 -10.77 -10.05
CA THR A 280 -17.85 -11.89 -9.34
C THR A 280 -19.01 -11.45 -8.45
N GLU A 281 -19.97 -12.34 -8.21
CA GLU A 281 -21.13 -12.05 -7.34
C GLU A 281 -20.72 -11.64 -5.92
N LYS A 282 -19.68 -12.25 -5.35
CA LYS A 282 -19.17 -11.86 -4.02
C LYS A 282 -18.61 -10.44 -4.03
N ALA A 283 -17.89 -10.02 -5.08
CA ALA A 283 -17.38 -8.65 -5.18
C ALA A 283 -18.52 -7.64 -5.38
N LYS A 284 -19.55 -7.98 -6.16
CA LYS A 284 -20.76 -7.16 -6.30
C LYS A 284 -21.45 -6.91 -4.95
N LEU A 285 -21.60 -7.95 -4.13
CA LEU A 285 -22.22 -7.83 -2.80
C LEU A 285 -21.44 -6.88 -1.89
N GLU A 286 -20.12 -6.98 -1.89
CA GLU A 286 -19.25 -6.11 -1.09
C GLU A 286 -19.29 -4.65 -1.56
N LEU A 287 -19.22 -4.41 -2.87
CA LEU A 287 -19.35 -3.06 -3.44
C LEU A 287 -20.72 -2.43 -3.13
N LYS A 288 -21.79 -3.21 -3.26
CA LYS A 288 -23.15 -2.76 -2.95
C LYS A 288 -23.28 -2.32 -1.49
N SER A 289 -22.58 -2.98 -0.57
CA SER A 289 -22.61 -2.66 0.86
C SER A 289 -22.10 -1.25 1.20
N VAL A 290 -21.31 -0.64 0.29
CA VAL A 290 -20.77 0.72 0.40
C VAL A 290 -21.34 1.67 -0.66
N GLY A 291 -22.51 1.33 -1.23
CA GLY A 291 -23.26 2.20 -2.14
C GLY A 291 -22.88 2.08 -3.62
N PHE A 292 -22.00 1.15 -4.00
CA PHE A 292 -21.67 0.88 -5.40
C PHE A 292 -22.51 -0.28 -5.93
N ASP A 293 -23.75 0.02 -6.35
CA ASP A 293 -24.65 -0.94 -6.97
C ASP A 293 -24.29 -1.13 -8.45
N VAL A 294 -23.51 -2.18 -8.74
CA VAL A 294 -22.96 -2.50 -10.08
C VAL A 294 -24.05 -2.56 -11.15
N ASP A 295 -25.21 -3.13 -10.83
CA ASP A 295 -26.31 -3.30 -11.79
C ASP A 295 -27.00 -1.96 -12.14
N LYS A 296 -26.72 -0.91 -11.38
CA LYS A 296 -27.25 0.45 -11.58
C LYS A 296 -26.18 1.45 -11.97
N LEU A 297 -24.91 1.03 -12.13
CA LEU A 297 -23.85 1.91 -12.59
C LEU A 297 -24.20 2.41 -13.99
N LYS A 298 -24.28 3.72 -14.11
CA LYS A 298 -24.44 4.39 -15.40
C LYS A 298 -23.14 5.12 -15.70
N PRO A 299 -22.67 5.11 -16.95
CA PRO A 299 -21.59 6.00 -17.37
C PRO A 299 -21.92 7.44 -16.98
N ALA A 300 -20.89 8.25 -16.68
CA ALA A 300 -21.11 9.67 -16.45
C ALA A 300 -21.82 10.30 -17.66
N LYS A 301 -22.88 11.07 -17.40
CA LYS A 301 -23.66 11.75 -18.46
C LYS A 301 -22.80 12.73 -19.26
N VAL A 302 -21.80 13.32 -18.61
CA VAL A 302 -20.76 14.16 -19.19
C VAL A 302 -19.46 13.70 -18.54
N ALA A 303 -18.51 13.23 -19.34
CA ALA A 303 -17.19 12.84 -18.87
C ALA A 303 -16.41 14.08 -18.44
N MET A 304 -15.80 14.00 -17.26
CA MET A 304 -14.86 15.01 -16.76
C MET A 304 -13.49 14.79 -17.41
N ASN A 305 -12.74 15.86 -17.63
CA ASN A 305 -11.34 15.75 -18.03
C ASN A 305 -10.42 15.46 -16.82
N ASP A 306 -9.16 15.18 -17.10
CA ASP A 306 -8.20 14.75 -16.09
C ASP A 306 -7.94 15.83 -15.04
N GLU A 307 -7.82 17.09 -15.45
CA GLU A 307 -7.63 18.22 -14.53
C GLU A 307 -8.83 18.39 -13.59
N GLU A 308 -10.06 18.32 -14.11
CA GLU A 308 -11.29 18.42 -13.33
C GLU A 308 -11.40 17.28 -12.31
N ILE A 309 -11.07 16.04 -12.71
CA ILE A 309 -11.09 14.89 -11.80
C ILE A 309 -10.06 15.06 -10.67
N ILE A 310 -8.87 15.57 -10.98
CA ILE A 310 -7.81 15.78 -10.00
C ILE A 310 -8.18 16.91 -9.03
N GLU A 311 -8.73 18.02 -9.52
CA GLU A 311 -9.15 19.17 -8.70
C GLU A 311 -10.33 18.79 -7.79
N ARG A 312 -11.29 18.01 -8.30
CA ARG A 312 -12.50 17.58 -7.59
C ARG A 312 -12.36 16.19 -6.97
N ALA A 313 -11.12 15.70 -6.81
CA ALA A 313 -10.87 14.33 -6.36
C ALA A 313 -11.49 14.04 -4.99
N ASP A 314 -11.58 15.04 -4.10
CA ASP A 314 -12.21 14.90 -2.78
C ASP A 314 -13.72 14.65 -2.85
N GLU A 315 -14.40 15.16 -3.90
CA GLU A 315 -15.82 14.94 -4.17
C GLU A 315 -16.08 13.59 -4.86
N ILE A 316 -15.17 13.18 -5.76
CA ILE A 316 -15.35 12.02 -6.63
C ILE A 316 -14.96 10.73 -5.91
N ILE A 317 -13.76 10.71 -5.32
CA ILE A 317 -13.18 9.49 -4.78
C ILE A 317 -13.70 9.30 -3.36
N PRO A 318 -14.38 8.19 -3.02
CA PRO A 318 -14.71 7.90 -1.63
C PRO A 318 -13.42 7.50 -0.88
N GLY A 319 -13.36 7.69 0.45
CA GLY A 319 -12.11 7.50 1.17
C GLY A 319 -12.28 7.34 2.68
N VAL A 320 -11.27 7.80 3.41
CA VAL A 320 -11.21 7.73 4.87
C VAL A 320 -12.33 8.51 5.55
N VAL A 321 -12.63 8.11 6.78
CA VAL A 321 -13.48 8.84 7.73
C VAL A 321 -12.60 9.73 8.60
N GLU A 322 -13.12 10.92 8.95
CA GLU A 322 -12.42 11.94 9.73
C GLU A 322 -11.02 12.28 9.17
N PRO A 323 -10.92 12.63 7.87
CA PRO A 323 -9.65 12.97 7.25
C PRO A 323 -9.03 14.20 7.90
N VAL A 324 -7.74 14.11 8.22
CA VAL A 324 -6.91 15.24 8.58
C VAL A 324 -5.70 15.27 7.65
N MET A 325 -5.61 16.34 6.86
CA MET A 325 -4.48 16.55 5.95
C MET A 325 -3.28 17.09 6.73
N TYR A 326 -2.12 16.49 6.51
CA TYR A 326 -0.86 16.92 7.10
C TYR A 326 0.21 17.07 6.02
N ASP A 327 1.07 18.06 6.21
CA ASP A 327 2.43 17.97 5.70
C ASP A 327 3.16 16.87 6.48
N SER A 328 3.69 15.87 5.78
CA SER A 328 4.36 14.73 6.41
C SER A 328 5.48 15.15 7.36
N SER A 329 6.18 16.25 7.09
CA SER A 329 7.25 16.79 7.93
C SER A 329 6.80 17.22 9.34
N LYS A 330 5.50 17.43 9.56
CA LYS A 330 4.95 17.77 10.89
C LYS A 330 4.81 16.57 11.82
N ILE A 331 4.79 15.35 11.28
CA ILE A 331 4.63 14.11 12.06
C ILE A 331 5.77 13.12 11.86
N VAL A 332 6.59 13.32 10.84
CA VAL A 332 7.76 12.51 10.51
C VAL A 332 9.01 13.27 10.93
N THR A 333 9.78 12.69 11.85
CA THR A 333 11.08 13.22 12.25
C THR A 333 12.18 12.57 11.41
N ARG A 334 13.00 13.37 10.73
CA ARG A 334 14.24 12.87 10.12
C ARG A 334 15.30 12.68 11.20
N MET A 335 15.78 11.46 11.38
CA MET A 335 16.82 11.12 12.35
C MET A 335 18.07 10.64 11.61
N THR A 336 19.24 11.11 12.04
CA THR A 336 20.52 10.59 11.55
C THR A 336 21.17 9.74 12.63
N LEU A 337 21.38 8.47 12.33
CA LEU A 337 22.02 7.50 13.21
C LEU A 337 23.50 7.38 12.86
N SER A 338 24.36 7.42 13.87
CA SER A 338 25.78 7.13 13.74
C SER A 338 25.99 5.62 13.86
N ILE A 339 26.37 4.94 12.77
CA ILE A 339 26.47 3.47 12.69
C ILE A 339 27.79 2.95 12.10
#